data_AF-A0AAJ5VAG4-F1
#
_entry.id   AF-A0AAJ5VAG4-F1
#
_cell.length_a   1.000
_cell.length_b   1.000
_cell.length_c   1.000
_cell.angle_alpha   90.00
_cell.angle_beta   90.00
_cell.angle_gamma   90.00
#
_symmetry.space_group_name_H-M   'P 1'
#
loop_
_entity.id
_entity.type
_entity.pdbx_description
1 polymer ?
#
loop_
_entity_poly.entity_id
_entity_poly.type
_entity_poly.pdbx_seq_one_letter_code
_entity_poly.pdbx_strand_id
1 'polypeptide(L)'
;MNTHFASSPSELGPINRDWTITQLLQWLSDDVRQHDVTLQHPLARIEALLTGARWARTPSTVALIRSIAAAVRDEPARGTTRISELSPQQAPRMPERIPQLA
;
A
#
# COMPACT_ATOMS: atom_id res chain seq x y z
N MET A 1 25.01 -7.80 -23.82
CA MET A 1 23.80 -8.57 -23.45
C MET A 1 23.37 -8.08 -22.08
N ASN A 2 22.45 -7.12 -22.02
CA ASN A 2 21.93 -6.59 -20.76
C ASN A 2 20.47 -7.02 -20.67
N THR A 3 20.23 -8.02 -19.84
CA THR A 3 18.90 -8.58 -19.59
C THR A 3 18.06 -7.49 -18.92
N HIS A 4 17.19 -6.84 -19.68
CA HIS A 4 16.13 -5.99 -19.13
C HIS A 4 15.21 -6.87 -18.29
N PHE A 5 15.29 -6.74 -16.96
CA PHE A 5 14.17 -7.13 -16.12
C PHE A 5 13.01 -6.22 -16.49
N ALA A 6 12.11 -6.73 -17.36
CA ALA A 6 10.78 -6.20 -17.53
C ALA A 6 10.12 -6.27 -16.14
N SER A 7 10.27 -5.18 -15.39
CA SER A 7 9.58 -4.99 -14.12
C SER A 7 8.12 -4.88 -14.51
N SER A 8 7.35 -5.94 -14.27
CA SER A 8 5.90 -5.93 -14.40
C SER A 8 5.38 -4.62 -13.82
N PRO A 9 4.51 -3.87 -14.52
CA PRO A 9 3.99 -2.61 -13.99
C PRO A 9 3.37 -2.93 -12.64
N SER A 10 4.06 -2.53 -11.57
CA SER A 10 3.60 -2.84 -10.23
C SER A 10 2.24 -2.16 -10.10
N GLU A 11 1.21 -2.89 -9.67
CA GLU A 11 -0.14 -2.35 -9.45
C GLU A 11 -0.13 -1.12 -8.50
N LEU A 12 0.98 -0.90 -7.78
CA LEU A 12 1.23 0.21 -6.87
C LEU A 12 2.02 1.38 -7.49
N GLY A 13 2.37 1.31 -8.78
CA GLY A 13 3.16 2.34 -9.47
C GLY A 13 4.54 2.58 -8.83
N PRO A 14 4.97 3.83 -8.61
CA PRO A 14 6.28 4.17 -8.02
C PRO A 14 6.38 3.91 -6.50
N ILE A 15 5.30 3.41 -5.87
CA ILE A 15 5.26 3.17 -4.42
C ILE A 15 6.00 1.86 -4.11
N ASN A 16 7.01 1.95 -3.23
CA ASN A 16 7.76 0.78 -2.79
C ASN A 16 7.00 0.00 -1.71
N ARG A 17 6.85 -1.32 -1.89
CA ARG A 17 6.12 -2.21 -0.98
C ARG A 17 6.78 -2.39 0.38
N ASP A 18 8.10 -2.21 0.47
CA ASP A 18 8.85 -2.32 1.71
C ASP A 18 8.77 -1.06 2.57
N TRP A 19 8.20 0.03 2.05
CA TRP A 19 7.98 1.23 2.84
C TRP A 19 6.89 1.01 3.89
N THR A 20 7.10 1.64 5.04
CA THR A 20 6.03 1.81 6.03
C THR A 20 5.05 2.90 5.58
N ILE A 21 3.85 2.91 6.15
CA ILE A 21 2.87 3.97 5.88
C ILE A 21 3.43 5.36 6.25
N THR A 22 4.26 5.46 7.28
CA THR A 22 4.93 6.72 7.63
C THR A 22 5.90 7.18 6.54
N GLN A 23 6.72 6.27 6.02
CA GLN A 23 7.65 6.58 4.93
C GLN A 23 6.92 6.98 3.65
N LEU A 24 5.79 6.34 3.36
CA LEU A 24 4.90 6.73 2.26
C LEU A 24 4.40 8.17 2.45
N LEU A 25 3.89 8.53 3.63
CA LEU A 25 3.41 9.89 3.91
C LEU A 25 4.52 10.94 3.82
N GLN A 26 5.72 10.62 4.26
CA GLN A 26 6.90 11.49 4.08
C GLN A 26 7.20 11.70 2.60
N TRP A 27 7.20 10.63 1.81
CA TRP A 27 7.43 10.71 0.36
C TRP A 27 6.33 11.52 -0.36
N LEU A 28 5.07 11.43 0.09
CA LEU A 28 3.92 12.19 -0.43
C LEU A 28 3.83 13.63 0.06
N SER A 29 4.71 14.05 0.98
CA SER A 29 4.70 15.43 1.50
C SER A 29 5.14 16.46 0.46
N ASP A 30 5.75 16.03 -0.65
CA ASP A 30 6.07 16.87 -1.80
C ASP A 30 4.80 17.28 -2.59
N ASP A 31 4.60 18.59 -2.79
CA ASP A 31 3.39 19.17 -3.38
C ASP A 31 3.08 18.65 -4.81
N VAL A 32 4.12 18.34 -5.59
CA VAL A 32 3.96 17.80 -6.95
C VAL A 32 3.29 16.42 -6.89
N ARG A 33 3.62 15.61 -5.89
CA ARG A 33 3.08 14.26 -5.73
C ARG A 33 1.67 14.25 -5.18
N GLN A 34 1.26 15.29 -4.46
CA GLN A 34 -0.10 15.40 -3.93
C GLN A 34 -1.17 15.57 -5.02
N HIS A 35 -0.77 16.07 -6.18
CA HIS A 35 -1.63 16.31 -7.34
C HIS A 35 -1.44 15.29 -8.47
N ASP A 36 -0.56 14.31 -8.28
CA ASP A 36 -0.32 13.27 -9.27
C ASP A 36 -1.52 12.29 -9.32
N VAL A 37 -2.21 12.29 -10.46
CA VAL A 37 -3.37 11.43 -10.72
C VAL A 37 -2.99 9.96 -10.86
N THR A 38 -1.74 9.65 -11.22
CA THR A 38 -1.26 8.27 -11.34
C THR A 38 -1.18 7.58 -9.98
N LEU A 39 -1.05 8.35 -8.90
CA LEU A 39 -1.04 7.87 -7.51
C LEU A 39 -2.44 7.65 -6.94
N GLN A 40 -3.49 8.12 -7.61
CA GLN A 40 -4.85 8.04 -7.09
C GLN A 40 -5.31 6.60 -6.85
N HIS A 41 -5.14 5.72 -7.86
CA HIS A 41 -5.53 4.32 -7.75
C HIS A 41 -4.75 3.54 -6.67
N PRO A 42 -3.40 3.60 -6.63
CA PRO A 42 -2.66 2.87 -5.61
C PRO A 42 -2.90 3.42 -4.19
N LEU A 43 -3.07 4.74 -4.03
CA LEU A 43 -3.44 5.31 -2.73
C LEU A 43 -4.85 4.91 -2.28
N ALA A 44 -5.81 4.84 -3.20
CA ALA A 44 -7.17 4.38 -2.89
C ALA A 44 -7.16 2.93 -2.40
N ARG A 45 -6.30 2.08 -2.98
CA ARG A 45 -6.13 0.69 -2.53
C ARG A 45 -5.51 0.60 -1.14
N ILE A 46 -4.44 1.35 -0.88
CA ILE A 46 -3.79 1.41 0.43
C ILE A 46 -4.75 1.93 1.49
N GLU A 47 -5.48 3.00 1.19
CA GLU A 47 -6.46 3.60 2.09
C GLU A 47 -7.58 2.63 2.43
N ALA A 48 -8.17 1.97 1.43
CA ALA A 48 -9.21 0.97 1.67
C ALA A 48 -8.75 -0.21 2.54
N LEU A 49 -7.49 -0.66 2.39
CA LEU A 49 -6.92 -1.72 3.23
C LEU A 49 -6.63 -1.22 4.66
N LEU A 50 -6.24 0.04 4.82
CA LEU A 50 -5.85 0.62 6.10
C LEU A 50 -7.02 1.09 6.96
N THR A 51 -8.07 1.61 6.32
CA THR A 51 -9.22 2.26 6.99
C THR A 51 -10.52 1.50 6.80
N GLY A 52 -10.61 0.63 5.78
CA GLY A 52 -11.86 0.02 5.35
C GLY A 52 -12.86 1.02 4.74
N ALA A 53 -12.44 2.27 4.49
CA ALA A 53 -13.35 3.31 4.04
C ALA A 53 -13.93 3.01 2.66
N ARG A 54 -15.19 3.38 2.49
CA ARG A 54 -15.88 3.38 1.20
C ARG A 54 -16.30 4.80 0.87
N TRP A 55 -15.67 5.35 -0.14
CA TRP A 55 -15.97 6.70 -0.60
C TRP A 55 -17.25 6.73 -1.45
N ALA A 56 -18.13 7.70 -1.19
CA ALA A 56 -19.36 7.88 -1.97
C ALA A 56 -19.10 8.41 -3.40
N ARG A 57 -17.94 9.06 -3.60
CA ARG A 57 -17.46 9.54 -4.90
C ARG A 57 -15.98 9.24 -5.01
N THR A 58 -15.47 9.17 -6.23
CA THR A 58 -14.04 9.01 -6.49
C THR A 58 -13.21 10.06 -5.74
N PRO A 59 -12.39 9.69 -4.74
CA PRO A 59 -11.61 10.64 -3.95
C PRO A 59 -10.42 11.17 -4.74
N SER A 60 -10.00 12.40 -4.44
CA SER A 60 -8.75 12.96 -4.98
C SER A 60 -7.52 12.39 -4.26
N THR A 61 -6.36 12.48 -4.90
CA THR A 61 -5.06 12.10 -4.31
C THR A 61 -4.85 12.76 -2.94
N VAL A 62 -5.13 14.06 -2.82
CA VAL A 62 -5.07 14.80 -1.53
C VAL A 62 -6.03 14.23 -0.48
N ALA A 63 -7.27 13.90 -0.85
CA ALA A 63 -8.25 13.35 0.09
C ALA A 63 -7.80 11.98 0.63
N LEU A 64 -7.21 11.15 -0.24
CA LEU A 64 -6.64 9.85 0.12
C LEU A 64 -5.45 10.00 1.07
N ILE A 65 -4.49 10.89 0.75
CA ILE A 65 -3.34 11.19 1.63
C ILE A 65 -3.82 11.64 3.00
N ARG A 66 -4.81 12.53 3.05
CA ARG A 66 -5.34 13.05 4.31
C ARG A 66 -6.06 11.97 5.13
N SER A 67 -6.78 11.05 4.48
CA SER A 67 -7.41 9.88 5.15
C SER A 67 -6.36 8.95 5.75
N ILE A 68 -5.33 8.59 4.98
CA ILE A 68 -4.22 7.73 5.44
C ILE A 68 -3.50 8.40 6.63
N ALA A 69 -3.18 9.69 6.53
CA ALA A 69 -2.56 10.43 7.60
C ALA A 69 -3.45 10.50 8.86
N ALA A 70 -4.76 10.68 8.68
CA ALA A 70 -5.71 10.64 9.80
C ALA A 70 -5.74 9.28 10.49
N ALA A 71 -5.74 8.18 9.73
CA ALA A 71 -5.71 6.82 10.29
C ALA A 71 -4.43 6.54 11.09
N VAL A 72 -3.27 7.00 10.62
CA VAL A 72 -2.01 6.89 11.37
C VAL A 72 -2.01 7.78 12.61
N ARG A 73 -2.63 8.96 12.55
CA ARG A 73 -2.75 9.84 13.73
C ARG A 73 -3.66 9.26 14.81
N ASP A 74 -4.74 8.59 14.40
CA ASP A 74 -5.68 7.92 15.31
C ASP A 74 -5.06 6.66 15.93
N GLU A 75 -4.33 5.88 15.12
CA GLU A 75 -3.64 4.67 15.55
C GLU A 75 -2.17 4.67 15.06
N PRO A 76 -1.22 5.19 15.85
CA PRO A 76 0.18 5.33 15.45
C PRO A 76 0.87 4.03 15.04
N ALA A 77 0.41 2.88 15.56
CA ALA A 77 0.91 1.55 15.20
C ALA A 77 0.73 1.25 13.70
N ARG A 78 -0.32 1.79 13.06
CA ARG A 78 -0.52 1.66 11.60
C ARG A 78 0.59 2.33 10.79
N GLY A 79 1.26 3.32 11.37
CA GLY A 79 2.37 4.02 10.73
C GLY A 79 3.61 3.15 10.52
N THR A 80 3.77 2.07 11.29
CA THR A 80 4.92 1.15 11.21
C THR A 80 4.67 -0.07 10.33
N THR A 81 3.41 -0.34 9.99
CA THR A 81 3.03 -1.42 9.06
C THR A 81 3.62 -1.17 7.67
N ARG A 82 4.19 -2.22 7.06
CA ARG A 82 4.68 -2.14 5.68
C ARG A 82 3.53 -2.26 4.70
N ILE A 83 3.67 -1.62 3.54
CA ILE A 83 2.66 -1.69 2.47
C ILE A 83 2.46 -3.13 1.98
N SER A 84 3.51 -3.96 1.96
CA SER A 84 3.41 -5.40 1.67
C SER A 84 2.51 -6.17 2.64
N GLU A 85 2.52 -5.79 3.92
CA GLU A 85 1.77 -6.46 4.99
C GLU A 85 0.28 -6.10 5.00
N LEU A 86 -0.12 -5.00 4.35
CA LEU A 86 -1.53 -4.61 4.22
C LEU A 86 -2.33 -5.56 3.33
N SER A 87 -1.66 -6.37 2.51
CA SER A 87 -2.34 -7.27 1.58
C SER A 87 -2.75 -8.57 2.28
N PRO A 88 -4.05 -8.91 2.38
CA PRO A 88 -4.50 -10.16 3.00
C PRO A 88 -4.08 -11.43 2.22
N GLN A 89 -3.38 -11.28 1.10
CA GLN A 89 -2.84 -12.41 0.31
C GLN A 89 -1.56 -13.04 0.91
N GLN A 90 -1.03 -12.50 2.01
CA GLN A 90 -0.07 -13.24 2.83
C GLN A 90 -0.77 -13.97 3.98
N ALA A 91 -1.80 -14.75 3.67
CA ALA A 91 -2.04 -15.92 4.49
C ALA A 91 -0.72 -16.73 4.49
N PRO A 92 -0.16 -17.10 5.66
CA PRO A 92 1.00 -17.97 5.68
C PRO A 92 0.66 -19.19 4.84
N ARG A 93 1.50 -19.49 3.84
CA ARG A 93 1.46 -20.81 3.20
C ARG A 93 1.57 -21.79 4.35
N MET A 94 0.46 -22.42 4.73
CA MET A 94 0.48 -23.51 5.68
C MET A 94 1.47 -24.51 5.09
N PRO A 95 2.53 -24.91 5.82
CA PRO A 95 3.31 -26.05 5.40
C PRO A 95 2.32 -27.21 5.40
N GLU A 96 1.99 -27.68 4.20
CA GLU A 96 1.24 -28.92 4.01
C GLU A 96 2.01 -29.99 4.77
N ARG A 97 1.53 -30.33 5.98
CA ARG A 97 2.13 -31.38 6.78
C ARG A 97 1.86 -32.68 6.03
N ILE A 98 2.91 -33.14 5.36
CA ILE A 98 3.08 -34.47 4.80
C ILE A 98 2.65 -35.50 5.86
N PRO A 99 1.64 -36.36 5.62
CA PRO A 99 1.59 -37.64 6.28
C PRO A 99 2.53 -38.58 5.52
N GLN A 100 3.72 -38.82 6.09
CA GLN A 100 4.48 -40.02 5.77
C GLN A 100 3.61 -41.20 6.23
N LEU A 101 3.06 -41.96 5.29
CA LEU A 101 2.50 -43.27 5.60
C LEU A 101 3.63 -44.29 5.48
N ALA A 102 3.84 -45.01 6.59
CA ALA A 102 4.75 -46.13 6.74
C ALA A 102 4.34 -47.33 5.87
#